data_AF-A0A530GI16-F1
#
_entry.id   AF-A0A530GI16-F1
#
_cell.length_a   1.000
_cell.length_b   1.000
_cell.length_c   1.000
_cell.angle_alpha   90.00
_cell.angle_beta   90.00
_cell.angle_gamma   90.00
#
_symmetry.space_group_name_H-M   'P 1'
#
loop_
_entity.id
_entity.type
_entity.pdbx_description
1 polymer ?
#
loop_
_entity_poly.entity_id
_entity_poly.type
_entity_poly.pdbx_seq_one_letter_code
_entity_poly.pdbx_strand_id
1 'polypeptide(L)'
;DWEPHLEKMTDFWCSVILKSGDYHGRPVPAHLKLKDVTEADFGIWLALFGETASRLFAPEIAAVFVERAERIATSLKLAMFFHLVHAARDVSGKV
;
A
#
# COMPACT_ATOMS: atom_id res chain seq x y z
N ASP A 1 12.54 12.66 7.01
CA ASP A 1 13.89 12.15 6.77
C ASP A 1 13.78 11.01 5.76
N TRP A 2 14.59 11.04 4.71
CA TRP A 2 14.42 10.16 3.54
C TRP A 2 15.22 8.88 3.63
N GLU A 3 16.43 8.92 4.19
CA GLU A 3 17.33 7.77 4.19
C GLU A 3 16.79 6.60 5.05
N PRO A 4 16.36 6.82 6.31
CA PRO A 4 15.73 5.75 7.09
C PRO A 4 14.40 5.26 6.50
N HIS A 5 13.73 6.12 5.72
CA HIS A 5 12.48 5.74 5.05
C HIS A 5 12.74 4.76 3.90
N LEU A 6 13.78 5.00 3.10
CA LEU A 6 14.17 4.16 1.97
C LEU A 6 14.70 2.79 2.41
N GLU A 7 15.44 2.72 3.52
CA GLU A 7 15.86 1.44 4.11
C GLU A 7 14.64 0.58 4.46
N LYS A 8 13.67 1.15 5.19
CA LYS A 8 12.43 0.47 5.55
C LYS A 8 11.62 0.04 4.32
N MET A 9 11.62 0.85 3.26
CA MET A 9 10.95 0.51 2.00
C MET A 9 11.65 -0.65 1.27
N THR A 10 12.97 -0.74 1.38
CA THR A 10 13.75 -1.86 0.85
C THR A 10 13.37 -3.15 1.57
N ASP A 11 13.38 -3.16 2.90
CA ASP A 11 12.99 -4.34 3.69
C ASP A 11 11.56 -4.79 3.39
N PHE A 12 10.65 -3.82 3.23
CA PHE A 12 9.26 -4.08 2.83
C PHE A 12 9.18 -4.81 1.49
N TRP A 13 9.81 -4.29 0.44
CA TRP A 13 9.73 -4.89 -0.89
C TRP A 13 10.47 -6.23 -0.98
N CYS A 14 11.61 -6.37 -0.30
CA CYS A 14 12.28 -7.67 -0.15
C CYS A 14 11.33 -8.69 0.48
N SER A 15 10.62 -8.33 1.55
CA SER A 15 9.65 -9.22 2.20
C SER A 15 8.45 -9.55 1.31
N VAL A 16 7.94 -8.58 0.54
CA VAL A 16 6.79 -8.79 -0.36
C VAL A 16 7.15 -9.73 -1.52
N ILE A 17 8.35 -9.60 -2.09
CA ILE A 17 8.76 -10.31 -3.31
C ILE A 17 9.44 -11.64 -2.97
N LEU A 18 10.43 -11.61 -2.08
CA LEU A 18 11.23 -12.77 -1.71
C LEU A 18 10.60 -13.60 -0.59
N LYS A 19 9.55 -13.09 0.06
CA LYS A 19 8.92 -13.72 1.24
C LYS A 19 9.92 -13.96 2.38
N SER A 20 10.92 -13.09 2.51
CA SER A 20 11.99 -13.24 3.51
C SER A 20 11.49 -13.05 4.94
N GLY A 21 10.48 -12.19 5.14
CA GLY A 21 9.83 -11.97 6.44
C GLY A 21 10.51 -10.91 7.32
N ASP A 22 11.51 -10.20 6.79
CA ASP A 22 12.32 -9.22 7.52
C ASP A 22 11.58 -7.90 7.80
N TYR A 23 10.46 -7.67 7.11
CA TYR A 23 9.59 -6.52 7.37
C TYR A 23 8.56 -6.82 8.46
N HIS A 24 8.72 -6.15 9.60
CA HIS A 24 7.80 -6.25 10.74
C HIS A 24 6.88 -5.03 10.90
N GLY A 25 6.84 -4.14 9.90
CA GLY A 25 6.01 -2.94 9.93
C GLY A 25 4.51 -3.24 9.72
N ARG A 26 3.69 -2.25 10.06
CA ARG A 26 2.23 -2.28 9.81
C ARG A 26 1.87 -1.15 8.84
N PRO A 27 1.74 -1.42 7.53
CA PRO A 27 1.51 -0.39 6.52
C PRO A 27 0.22 0.40 6.76
N VAL A 28 -0.91 -0.28 6.98
CA VAL A 28 -2.23 0.37 7.14
C VAL A 28 -2.24 1.46 8.24
N PRO A 29 -1.81 1.18 9.50
CA PRO A 29 -1.74 2.23 10.52
C PRO A 29 -0.84 3.42 10.17
N ALA A 30 0.22 3.22 9.38
CA ALA A 30 1.08 4.31 8.95
C ALA A 30 0.36 5.23 7.94
N HIS A 31 -0.37 4.64 6.99
CA HIS A 31 -1.06 5.39 5.93
C HIS A 31 -2.34 6.09 6.45
N LEU A 32 -3.06 5.52 7.43
CA LEU A 32 -4.22 6.17 8.06
C LEU A 32 -3.90 7.50 8.78
N LYS A 33 -2.61 7.74 9.09
CA LYS A 33 -2.14 8.99 9.69
C LYS A 33 -1.99 10.11 8.65
N LEU A 34 -1.90 9.79 7.37
CA LEU A 34 -1.79 10.77 6.29
C LEU A 34 -3.18 11.33 5.99
N LYS A 35 -3.38 12.63 6.24
CA LYS A 35 -4.69 13.29 6.09
C LYS A 35 -4.90 13.92 4.72
N ASP A 36 -3.81 14.23 4.01
CA ASP A 36 -3.84 14.91 2.73
C ASP A 36 -3.82 13.93 1.54
N VAL A 37 -3.72 12.61 1.80
CA VAL A 37 -3.76 11.58 0.76
C VAL A 37 -5.21 11.27 0.38
N THR A 38 -5.47 11.31 -0.92
CA THR A 38 -6.76 11.02 -1.55
C THR A 38 -6.73 9.69 -2.30
N GLU A 39 -7.89 9.19 -2.71
CA GLU A 39 -7.97 7.98 -3.55
C GLU A 39 -7.23 8.14 -4.89
N ALA A 40 -7.23 9.35 -5.45
CA ALA A 40 -6.59 9.64 -6.74
C ALA A 40 -5.06 9.53 -6.68
N ASP A 41 -4.45 9.82 -5.53
CA ASP A 41 -2.99 9.76 -5.35
C ASP A 41 -2.45 8.33 -5.53
N PHE A 42 -3.25 7.30 -5.25
CA PHE A 42 -2.88 5.92 -5.53
C PHE A 42 -2.73 5.64 -7.03
N GLY A 43 -3.53 6.30 -7.88
CA GLY A 43 -3.39 6.20 -9.34
C GLY A 43 -2.07 6.81 -9.82
N ILE A 44 -1.70 7.98 -9.29
CA ILE A 44 -0.42 8.65 -9.58
C ILE A 44 0.74 7.76 -9.11
N TRP A 45 0.66 7.26 -7.89
CA TRP A 45 1.69 6.39 -7.33
C TRP A 45 1.89 5.11 -8.14
N LEU A 46 0.80 4.42 -8.53
CA LEU A 46 0.88 3.21 -9.35
C LEU A 46 1.49 3.48 -10.73
N ALA A 47 1.15 4.61 -11.35
CA ALA A 47 1.74 4.99 -12.64
C ALA A 47 3.25 5.20 -12.54
N LEU A 48 3.71 5.99 -11.56
CA LEU A 48 5.14 6.24 -11.32
C LEU A 48 5.89 4.96 -10.94
N PHE A 49 5.27 4.10 -10.13
CA PHE A 49 5.83 2.81 -9.74
C PHE A 49 5.99 1.89 -10.95
N GLY A 50 4.97 1.80 -11.81
CA GLY A 50 4.99 0.99 -13.03
C GLY A 50 6.03 1.47 -14.04
N GLU A 51 6.15 2.78 -14.24
CA GLU A 51 7.21 3.37 -15.07
C GLU A 51 8.60 3.00 -14.55
N THR A 52 8.81 3.14 -13.24
CA THR A 52 10.08 2.82 -12.60
C THR A 52 10.41 1.33 -12.71
N ALA A 53 9.44 0.45 -12.44
CA ALA A 53 9.64 -0.99 -12.55
C ALA A 53 9.98 -1.41 -13.98
N SER A 54 9.29 -0.84 -14.98
CA SER A 54 9.53 -1.13 -16.40
C SER A 54 10.90 -0.65 -16.88
N ARG A 55 11.44 0.43 -16.30
CA ARG A 55 12.78 0.93 -16.60
C ARG A 55 13.89 0.06 -15.99
N LEU A 56 13.63 -0.58 -14.85
CA LEU A 56 14.64 -1.31 -14.07
C LEU A 56 14.67 -2.82 -14.37
N PHE A 57 13.57 -3.40 -14.81
CA PHE A 57 13.41 -4.85 -14.92
C PHE A 57 12.90 -5.29 -16.29
N ALA A 58 13.17 -6.55 -16.63
CA ALA A 58 12.54 -7.20 -17.77
C ALA A 58 11.00 -7.25 -17.59
N PRO A 59 10.21 -7.23 -18.68
CA PRO A 59 8.75 -7.11 -18.61
C PRO A 59 8.07 -8.10 -17.66
N GLU A 60 8.50 -9.35 -17.66
CA GLU A 60 7.97 -10.42 -16.82
C GLU A 60 8.21 -10.19 -15.32
N ILE A 61 9.34 -9.56 -14.96
CA ILE A 61 9.68 -9.23 -13.58
C ILE A 61 8.95 -7.95 -13.16
N ALA A 62 8.94 -6.92 -14.02
CA ALA A 62 8.23 -5.67 -13.77
C ALA A 62 6.73 -5.94 -13.48
N ALA A 63 6.11 -6.83 -14.25
CA ALA A 63 4.72 -7.25 -14.05
C ALA A 63 4.45 -7.81 -12.65
N VAL A 64 5.37 -8.62 -12.09
CA VAL A 64 5.24 -9.17 -10.73
C VAL A 64 5.24 -8.04 -9.70
N PHE A 65 6.13 -7.06 -9.82
CA PHE A 65 6.18 -5.92 -8.89
C PHE A 65 4.90 -5.07 -8.98
N VAL A 66 4.43 -4.77 -10.19
CA VAL A 66 3.23 -3.97 -10.42
C VAL A 66 1.99 -4.67 -9.86
N GLU A 67 1.80 -5.97 -10.11
CA GLU A 67 0.69 -6.75 -9.56
C GLU A 67 0.65 -6.69 -8.01
N ARG A 68 1.82 -6.74 -7.35
CA ARG A 68 1.91 -6.59 -5.89
C ARG A 68 1.56 -5.18 -5.44
N ALA A 69 2.07 -4.16 -6.13
CA ALA A 69 1.76 -2.76 -5.85
C ALA A 69 0.25 -2.49 -5.95
N GLU A 70 -0.43 -3.01 -6.97
CA GLU A 70 -1.88 -2.87 -7.17
C GLU A 70 -2.68 -3.52 -6.04
N ARG A 71 -2.27 -4.71 -5.59
CA ARG A 71 -2.91 -5.38 -4.44
C ARG A 71 -2.73 -4.59 -3.15
N ILE A 72 -1.53 -4.06 -2.91
CA ILE A 72 -1.24 -3.22 -1.74
C ILE A 72 -2.09 -1.94 -1.80
N ALA A 73 -2.11 -1.26 -2.95
CA ALA A 73 -2.92 -0.07 -3.15
C ALA A 73 -4.41 -0.35 -2.92
N THR A 74 -4.93 -1.49 -3.39
CA THR A 74 -6.32 -1.90 -3.16
C THR A 74 -6.61 -2.06 -1.67
N SER A 75 -5.75 -2.78 -0.94
CA SER A 75 -5.88 -2.98 0.52
C SER A 75 -5.83 -1.66 1.29
N LEU A 76 -4.90 -0.77 0.93
CA LEU A 76 -4.77 0.55 1.56
C LEU A 76 -5.98 1.44 1.27
N LYS A 77 -6.46 1.49 0.02
CA LYS A 77 -7.65 2.27 -0.35
C LYS A 77 -8.88 1.80 0.43
N LEU A 78 -9.10 0.48 0.52
CA LEU A 78 -10.18 -0.09 1.33
C LEU A 78 -10.04 0.36 2.80
N ALA A 79 -8.85 0.26 3.39
CA ALA A 79 -8.65 0.65 4.79
C ALA A 79 -8.81 2.16 5.04
N MET A 80 -8.37 3.01 4.10
CA MET A 80 -8.32 4.46 4.28
C MET A 80 -9.62 5.17 3.96
N PHE A 81 -10.38 4.69 2.97
CA PHE A 81 -11.54 5.41 2.44
C PHE A 81 -12.85 4.66 2.65
N PHE A 82 -12.80 3.33 2.86
CA PHE A 82 -13.98 2.52 3.17
C PHE A 82 -14.00 2.15 4.65
N HIS A 83 -14.58 3.03 5.47
CA HIS A 83 -14.83 2.73 6.88
C HIS A 83 -15.99 1.73 7.05
N LEU A 84 -15.69 0.49 7.44
CA LEU A 84 -16.67 -0.48 7.99
C LEU A 84 -17.35 0.01 9.30
N VAL A 85 -17.01 1.20 9.81
CA VAL A 85 -17.49 1.76 11.09
C VAL A 85 -18.96 2.23 11.05
N HIS A 86 -19.61 2.29 9.88
CA HIS A 86 -21.06 2.56 9.81
C HIS A 86 -21.95 1.31 9.85
N ALA A 87 -21.42 0.12 9.56
CA ALA A 87 -22.24 -1.10 9.52
C ALA A 87 -22.58 -1.67 10.91
N ALA A 88 -21.74 -1.41 11.92
CA ALA A 88 -21.88 -2.01 13.25
C ALA A 88 -22.57 -1.08 14.29
N ARG A 89 -22.77 0.21 13.98
CA ARG A 89 -23.37 1.18 14.92
C ARG A 89 -24.90 1.32 14.77
N ASP A 90 -25.48 0.84 13.68
CA ASP A 90 -26.91 1.04 13.37
C ASP A 90 -27.85 -0.03 13.97
N VAL A 91 -27.29 -1.08 14.59
CA VAL A 91 -28.09 -2.19 15.18
C VAL A 91 -28.36 -1.99 16.68
N SER A 92 -27.71 -1.05 17.35
CA SER A 92 -27.82 -0.86 18.82
C SER A 92 -28.69 0.33 19.25
N GLY A 93 -29.53 0.87 18.36
CA GLY A 93 -30.38 2.05 18.60
C GLY A 93 -31.86 1.76 18.88
N LYS A 94 -32.23 0.54 19.31
CA LYS A 94 -33.59 0.20 19.74
C LYS A 94 -33.56 -0.73 20.95
N VAL A 95 -33.56 -0.16 22.16
CA VAL A 95 -34.40 -0.55 23.31
C VAL A 95 -34.69 0.70 24.10
#